data_AF-A0A5N0DSJ7-F1
#
_entry.id   AF-A0A5N0DSJ7-F1
#
_cell.length_a   1.000
_cell.length_b   1.000
_cell.length_c   1.000
_cell.angle_alpha   90.00
_cell.angle_beta   90.00
_cell.angle_gamma   90.00
#
_symmetry.space_group_name_H-M   'P 1'
#
loop_
_entity.id
_entity.type
_entity.pdbx_description
1 polymer ?
#
loop_
_entity_poly.entity_id
_entity_poly.type
_entity_poly.pdbx_seq_one_letter_code
_entity_poly.pdbx_strand_id
1 'polypeptide(L)'
;MKQDEGVPEVRYFEKNDDGVVRFWRIRREGIRCHMSWGQVGGRTQGSSMTLDDLAHAERHLARKIGEKQRQGYIEMAPRAAEAADEMADAPLLDVMRAHEDKRYAGAWNAYWAGYAAVAGHAGVFAKFHDFQGGPGPFYDYLVLSEDERRALHFVVKQPGHDSRTVSAFLDFVCPRMELAFDGRSHHKLPLPAPIGRFDHVLFRAPSLCGNRYGGRIGGAVPILDCEICDDDTETLVEARMQGRDAMPSTSWDREPYPVIDLKFDLRSANGFAELGGRSSLREKTFKVYRRSMLERGIRLLSAAEPGSRFEIRNYRREILALAPADVAPQTPAEIDRFLLGDVAGQHD
;
A
#
# COMPACT_ATOMS: atom_id res chain seq x y z
N MET A 1 12.76 8.99 -24.91
CA MET A 1 13.55 9.70 -23.88
C MET A 1 14.25 8.63 -23.08
N LYS A 2 15.57 8.45 -23.23
CA LYS A 2 16.32 7.45 -22.47
C LYS A 2 16.30 7.89 -21.01
N GLN A 3 15.73 7.08 -20.13
CA GLN A 3 15.84 7.30 -18.69
C GLN A 3 17.31 7.25 -18.34
N ASP A 4 17.79 8.30 -17.68
CA ASP A 4 19.11 8.34 -17.06
C ASP A 4 19.07 7.32 -15.91
N GLU A 5 19.49 6.09 -16.18
CA GLU A 5 19.68 5.04 -15.18
C GLU A 5 20.85 5.46 -14.28
N GLY A 6 20.59 6.42 -13.40
CA GLY A 6 21.54 6.90 -12.42
C GLY A 6 22.03 5.74 -11.58
N VAL A 7 23.35 5.55 -11.55
CA VAL A 7 24.02 4.47 -10.82
C VAL A 7 23.46 4.40 -9.39
N PRO A 8 23.01 3.22 -8.93
CA PRO A 8 22.45 3.07 -7.59
C PRO A 8 23.43 3.54 -6.52
N GLU A 9 23.02 4.52 -5.72
CA GLU A 9 23.84 5.06 -4.64
C GLU A 9 23.59 4.25 -3.37
N VAL A 10 24.56 3.44 -2.95
CA VAL A 10 24.47 2.60 -1.75
C VAL A 10 25.39 3.13 -0.65
N ARG A 11 24.86 3.28 0.56
CA ARG A 11 25.61 3.63 1.76
C ARG A 11 25.33 2.65 2.89
N TYR A 12 26.38 2.22 3.57
CA TYR A 12 26.33 1.19 4.61
C TYR A 12 26.94 1.73 5.90
N PHE A 13 26.28 1.45 7.02
CA PHE A 13 26.67 1.95 8.31
C PHE A 13 26.57 0.86 9.38
N GLU A 14 27.48 0.87 10.34
CA GLU A 14 27.47 -0.03 11.49
C GLU A 14 27.46 0.75 12.80
N LYS A 15 26.89 0.15 13.84
CA LYS A 15 26.94 0.62 15.23
C LYS A 15 27.13 -0.57 16.15
N ASN A 16 28.11 -0.49 17.05
CA ASN A 16 28.31 -1.48 18.10
C ASN A 16 27.52 -1.04 19.35
N ASP A 17 26.49 -1.81 19.71
CA ASP A 17 25.73 -1.65 20.95
C ASP A 17 26.06 -2.86 21.84
N ASP A 18 26.88 -2.66 22.87
CA ASP A 18 27.20 -3.66 23.91
C ASP A 18 27.69 -5.02 23.36
N GLY A 19 28.56 -4.99 22.35
CA GLY A 19 29.11 -6.20 21.72
C GLY A 19 28.24 -6.78 20.60
N VAL A 20 27.07 -6.20 20.35
CA VAL A 20 26.21 -6.55 19.21
C VAL A 20 26.38 -5.51 18.12
N VAL A 21 26.93 -5.94 16.97
CA VAL A 21 27.04 -5.07 15.79
C VAL A 21 25.71 -5.03 15.06
N ARG A 22 25.12 -3.84 14.99
CA ARG A 22 23.93 -3.54 14.17
C ARG A 22 24.36 -2.83 12.90
N PHE A 23 23.66 -3.11 11.82
CA PHE A 23 23.84 -2.41 10.57
C PHE A 23 22.60 -1.61 10.18
N TRP A 24 22.84 -0.57 9.40
CA TRP A 24 21.82 0.16 8.66
C TRP A 24 22.39 0.50 7.28
N ARG A 25 21.61 0.26 6.24
CA ARG A 25 21.96 0.50 4.84
C ARG A 25 20.88 1.36 4.22
N ILE A 26 21.28 2.25 3.32
CA ILE A 26 20.36 2.95 2.43
C ILE A 26 20.88 2.86 1.00
N ARG A 27 20.00 2.51 0.07
CA ARG A 27 20.25 2.45 -1.37
C ARG A 27 19.25 3.35 -2.07
N ARG A 28 19.72 4.26 -2.91
CA ARG A 28 18.87 5.08 -3.77
C ARG A 28 18.94 4.60 -5.22
N GLU A 29 17.77 4.43 -5.83
CA GLU A 29 17.58 4.09 -7.24
C GLU A 29 16.59 5.09 -7.83
N GLY A 30 17.10 6.10 -8.54
CA GLY A 30 16.31 7.23 -9.00
C GLY A 30 15.59 7.94 -7.83
N ILE A 31 14.26 7.91 -7.86
CA ILE A 31 13.38 8.53 -6.84
C ILE A 31 13.09 7.61 -5.65
N ARG A 32 13.58 6.36 -5.66
CA ARG A 32 13.30 5.36 -4.62
C ARG A 32 14.48 5.19 -3.67
N CYS A 33 14.19 5.13 -2.38
CA CYS A 33 15.15 4.82 -1.32
C CYS A 33 14.77 3.51 -0.65
N HIS A 34 15.68 2.54 -0.65
CA HIS A 34 15.59 1.28 0.07
C HIS A 34 16.47 1.37 1.32
N MET A 35 15.87 1.20 2.49
CA MET A 35 16.58 1.10 3.76
C MET A 35 16.52 -0.33 4.25
N SER A 36 17.63 -0.85 4.77
CA SER A 36 17.65 -2.14 5.46
C SER A 36 18.45 -2.05 6.75
N TRP A 37 18.07 -2.82 7.75
CA TRP A 37 18.71 -2.82 9.07
C TRP A 37 18.59 -4.17 9.76
N GLY A 38 19.46 -4.41 10.72
CA GLY A 38 19.46 -5.65 11.49
C GLY A 38 20.73 -5.81 12.31
N GLN A 39 20.87 -6.96 12.96
CA GLN A 39 22.15 -7.39 13.51
C GLN A 39 23.02 -7.95 12.38
N VAL A 40 24.32 -7.65 12.38
CA VAL A 40 25.26 -8.22 11.41
C VAL A 40 25.28 -9.75 11.57
N GLY A 41 25.03 -10.47 10.48
CA GLY A 41 24.86 -11.94 10.47
C GLY A 41 23.50 -12.44 10.97
N GLY A 42 22.59 -11.54 11.33
CA GLY A 42 21.22 -11.86 11.74
C GLY A 42 20.20 -11.62 10.62
N ARG A 43 18.91 -11.69 10.99
CA ARG A 43 17.81 -11.41 10.06
C ARG A 43 17.78 -9.93 9.66
N THR A 44 17.76 -9.67 8.36
CA THR A 44 17.59 -8.34 7.78
C THR A 44 16.12 -7.91 7.77
N GLN A 45 15.86 -6.70 8.23
CA GLN A 45 14.60 -5.98 8.04
C GLN A 45 14.82 -4.86 7.03
N GLY A 46 13.74 -4.34 6.44
CA GLY A 46 13.85 -3.22 5.52
C GLY A 46 12.54 -2.50 5.28
N SER A 47 12.67 -1.32 4.71
CA SER A 47 11.58 -0.48 4.24
C SER A 47 12.07 0.21 2.97
N SER A 48 11.19 0.39 2.02
CA SER A 48 11.45 1.14 0.81
C SER A 48 10.41 2.24 0.69
N MET A 49 10.81 3.36 0.12
CA MET A 49 9.94 4.50 -0.06
C MET A 49 10.31 5.21 -1.36
N THR A 50 9.28 5.60 -2.09
CA THR A 50 9.36 6.31 -3.37
C THR A 50 9.01 7.77 -3.13
N LEU A 51 9.84 8.68 -3.63
CA LEU A 51 9.68 10.12 -3.42
C LEU A 51 9.21 10.82 -4.68
N ASP A 52 8.77 12.06 -4.51
CA ASP A 52 8.10 12.84 -5.56
C ASP A 52 9.01 13.12 -6.76
N ASP A 53 10.30 13.38 -6.49
CA ASP A 53 11.30 13.70 -7.50
C ASP A 53 12.73 13.35 -7.03
N LEU A 54 13.69 13.46 -7.95
CA LEU A 54 15.10 13.15 -7.68
C LEU A 54 15.69 14.04 -6.58
N ALA A 55 15.36 15.33 -6.57
CA ALA A 55 15.88 16.26 -5.58
C ALA A 55 15.32 15.97 -4.18
N HIS A 56 14.06 15.51 -4.09
CA HIS A 56 13.46 15.02 -2.87
C HIS A 56 14.16 13.75 -2.40
N ALA A 57 14.42 12.79 -3.30
CA ALA A 57 15.14 11.56 -2.98
C ALA A 57 16.56 11.85 -2.44
N GLU A 58 17.28 12.80 -3.02
CA GLU A 58 18.60 13.25 -2.56
C GLU A 58 18.55 13.91 -1.17
N ARG A 59 17.62 14.86 -0.97
CA ARG A 59 17.42 15.49 0.35
C ARG A 59 17.06 14.45 1.40
N HIS A 60 16.23 13.46 1.05
CA HIS A 60 15.84 12.41 1.95
C HIS A 60 17.01 11.49 2.31
N LEU A 61 17.79 11.06 1.33
CA LEU A 61 19.00 10.27 1.52
C LEU A 61 19.96 10.97 2.47
N ALA A 62 20.31 12.22 2.18
CA ALA A 62 21.21 13.03 3.02
C ALA A 62 20.67 13.20 4.44
N ARG A 63 19.37 13.47 4.60
CA ARG A 63 18.73 13.59 5.91
C ARG A 63 18.80 12.28 6.71
N LYS A 64 18.54 11.13 6.08
CA LYS A 64 18.59 9.82 6.74
C LYS A 64 20.00 9.43 7.15
N ILE A 65 20.99 9.71 6.30
CA ILE A 65 22.41 9.53 6.64
C ILE A 65 22.75 10.39 7.87
N GLY A 66 22.42 11.69 7.85
CA GLY A 66 22.68 12.57 8.97
C GLY A 66 21.96 12.18 10.27
N GLU A 67 20.72 11.66 10.18
CA GLU A 67 20.01 11.07 11.32
C GLU A 67 20.77 9.89 11.92
N LYS A 68 21.28 8.98 11.08
CA LYS A 68 21.97 7.77 11.54
C LYS A 68 23.35 8.06 12.11
N GLN A 69 24.10 8.97 11.48
CA GLN A 69 25.37 9.45 12.02
C GLN A 69 25.21 10.08 13.41
N ARG A 70 24.16 10.90 13.62
CA ARG A 70 23.82 11.43 14.95
C ARG A 70 23.45 10.36 15.98
N GLN A 71 22.99 9.18 15.53
CA GLN A 71 22.70 8.03 16.38
C GLN A 71 23.95 7.17 16.69
N GLY A 72 25.14 7.59 16.23
CA GLY A 72 26.40 6.89 16.44
C GLY A 72 26.68 5.78 15.42
N TYR A 73 25.94 5.73 14.32
CA TYR A 73 26.28 4.85 13.20
C TYR A 73 27.48 5.43 12.43
N ILE A 74 28.46 4.60 12.13
CA ILE A 74 29.66 4.97 11.40
C ILE A 74 29.55 4.44 9.98
N GLU A 75 29.82 5.28 8.99
CA GLU A 75 29.83 4.88 7.58
C GLU A 75 31.01 3.94 7.35
N MET A 76 30.70 2.76 6.83
CA MET A 76 31.69 1.74 6.51
C MET A 76 31.74 1.60 4.99
N ALA A 77 32.90 1.17 4.47
CA ALA A 77 32.92 0.68 3.10
C ALA A 77 31.81 -0.38 2.94
N PRO A 78 31.05 -0.37 1.83
CA PRO A 78 30.06 -1.40 1.60
C PRO A 78 30.76 -2.75 1.76
N ARG A 79 30.36 -3.53 2.76
CA ARG A 79 30.95 -4.83 2.99
C ARG A 79 30.68 -5.63 1.71
N ALA A 80 31.70 -6.23 1.13
CA ALA A 80 31.57 -7.12 -0.04
C ALA A 80 30.68 -8.36 0.22
N ALA A 81 30.22 -8.53 1.46
CA ALA A 81 29.09 -9.38 1.82
C ALA A 81 27.86 -8.47 1.90
N GLU A 82 27.06 -8.30 0.86
CA GLU A 82 26.40 -9.33 0.06
C GLU A 82 26.78 -9.17 -1.41
N ALA A 83 27.19 -10.28 -2.04
CA ALA A 83 27.33 -10.40 -3.49
C ALA A 83 26.09 -9.83 -4.19
N ALA A 84 26.19 -9.54 -5.49
CA ALA A 84 25.03 -9.63 -6.37
C ALA A 84 24.19 -10.82 -5.87
N ASP A 85 22.91 -10.57 -5.50
CA ASP A 85 21.97 -11.61 -5.05
C ASP A 85 22.32 -12.86 -5.87
N GLU A 86 22.82 -13.95 -5.26
CA GLU A 86 23.35 -15.09 -6.05
C GLU A 86 22.28 -15.64 -7.01
N MET A 87 21.03 -15.27 -6.74
CA MET A 87 19.84 -15.57 -7.52
C MET A 87 19.30 -14.36 -8.31
N ALA A 88 20.02 -13.24 -8.44
CA ALA A 88 19.60 -11.99 -9.09
C ALA A 88 18.94 -12.25 -10.45
N ASP A 89 19.56 -13.14 -11.22
CA ASP A 89 19.12 -13.55 -12.55
C ASP A 89 18.28 -14.84 -12.58
N ALA A 90 18.06 -15.48 -11.43
CA ALA A 90 17.28 -16.71 -11.32
C ALA A 90 15.78 -16.44 -11.51
N PRO A 91 15.03 -17.40 -12.09
CA PRO A 91 13.57 -17.36 -12.12
C PRO A 91 12.97 -17.19 -10.72
N LEU A 92 11.86 -16.46 -10.63
CA LEU A 92 11.19 -16.14 -9.37
C LEU A 92 10.82 -17.41 -8.58
N LEU A 93 10.31 -18.44 -9.27
CA LEU A 93 9.90 -19.67 -8.58
C LEU A 93 11.08 -20.39 -7.91
N ASP A 94 12.27 -20.31 -8.49
CA ASP A 94 13.48 -20.86 -7.87
C ASP A 94 13.89 -20.04 -6.65
N VAL A 95 13.80 -18.70 -6.72
CA VAL A 95 14.03 -17.82 -5.58
C VAL A 95 13.04 -18.09 -4.45
N MET A 96 11.75 -18.24 -4.79
CA MET A 96 10.72 -18.58 -3.82
C MET A 96 11.00 -19.94 -3.17
N ARG A 97 11.35 -20.96 -3.96
CA ARG A 97 11.71 -22.29 -3.43
C ARG A 97 12.90 -22.21 -2.47
N ALA A 98 13.99 -21.60 -2.89
CA ALA A 98 15.18 -21.44 -2.07
C ALA A 98 14.91 -20.65 -0.78
N HIS A 99 13.99 -19.68 -0.83
CA HIS A 99 13.58 -18.92 0.34
C HIS A 99 12.70 -19.76 1.29
N GLU A 100 11.69 -20.47 0.77
CA GLU A 100 10.80 -21.28 1.61
C GLU A 100 11.51 -22.49 2.21
N ASP A 101 12.38 -23.18 1.47
CA ASP A 101 13.11 -24.36 1.98
C ASP A 101 14.03 -24.02 3.17
N LYS A 102 14.46 -22.75 3.30
CA LYS A 102 15.20 -22.27 4.47
C LYS A 102 14.33 -22.12 5.73
N ARG A 103 13.00 -22.10 5.59
CA ARG A 103 12.07 -21.87 6.70
C ARG A 103 11.86 -23.13 7.53
N TYR A 104 11.60 -24.26 6.88
CA TYR A 104 11.54 -25.60 7.45
C TYR A 104 11.46 -26.65 6.32
N ALA A 105 11.85 -27.88 6.61
CA ALA A 105 11.79 -28.98 5.64
C ALA A 105 10.36 -29.15 5.07
N GLY A 106 10.23 -29.12 3.75
CA GLY A 106 8.95 -29.27 3.05
C GLY A 106 8.09 -27.99 2.99
N ALA A 107 8.59 -26.85 3.45
CA ALA A 107 7.87 -25.58 3.39
C ALA A 107 7.46 -25.20 1.97
N TRP A 108 8.34 -25.37 0.97
CA TRP A 108 8.00 -25.14 -0.44
C TRP A 108 6.77 -25.94 -0.86
N ASN A 109 6.74 -27.24 -0.58
CA ASN A 109 5.59 -28.07 -0.93
C ASN A 109 4.33 -27.61 -0.20
N ALA A 110 4.41 -27.23 1.08
CA ALA A 110 3.25 -26.72 1.80
C ALA A 110 2.69 -25.40 1.19
N TYR A 111 3.58 -24.49 0.80
CA TYR A 111 3.19 -23.19 0.23
C TYR A 111 2.75 -23.31 -1.23
N TRP A 112 3.52 -23.99 -2.08
CA TRP A 112 3.33 -24.04 -3.52
C TRP A 112 2.43 -25.17 -4.00
N ALA A 113 2.34 -26.31 -3.30
CA ALA A 113 1.44 -27.38 -3.73
C ALA A 113 0.00 -26.88 -3.79
N GLY A 114 -0.70 -27.20 -4.88
CA GLY A 114 -2.06 -26.76 -5.14
C GLY A 114 -2.17 -25.51 -6.02
N TYR A 115 -1.06 -24.85 -6.37
CA TYR A 115 -1.07 -23.90 -7.48
C TYR A 115 -1.29 -24.64 -8.81
N ALA A 116 -2.30 -24.23 -9.57
CA ALA A 116 -2.63 -24.74 -10.88
C ALA A 116 -2.60 -23.61 -11.92
N ALA A 117 -2.21 -23.95 -13.15
CA ALA A 117 -2.26 -23.00 -14.26
C ALA A 117 -3.70 -22.54 -14.53
N VAL A 118 -3.88 -21.24 -14.77
CA VAL A 118 -5.19 -20.67 -15.09
C VAL A 118 -5.44 -20.82 -16.59
N ALA A 119 -6.54 -21.50 -16.95
CA ALA A 119 -6.88 -21.73 -18.34
C ALA A 119 -7.02 -20.42 -19.13
N GLY A 120 -6.40 -20.36 -20.31
CA GLY A 120 -6.42 -19.17 -21.18
C GLY A 120 -5.37 -18.11 -20.85
N HIS A 121 -4.64 -18.24 -19.74
CA HIS A 121 -3.70 -17.22 -19.25
C HIS A 121 -2.31 -17.84 -19.01
N ALA A 122 -1.45 -17.79 -20.02
CA ALA A 122 -0.08 -18.30 -19.90
C ALA A 122 0.70 -17.55 -18.81
N GLY A 123 1.51 -18.27 -18.03
CA GLY A 123 2.27 -17.70 -16.91
C GLY A 123 1.44 -17.34 -15.67
N VAL A 124 0.14 -17.65 -15.65
CA VAL A 124 -0.73 -17.37 -14.50
C VAL A 124 -1.06 -18.65 -13.73
N PHE A 125 -0.88 -18.58 -12.42
CA PHE A 125 -1.15 -19.68 -11.49
C PHE A 125 -2.12 -19.23 -10.41
N ALA A 126 -2.99 -20.12 -9.98
CA ALA A 126 -3.93 -19.88 -8.89
C ALA A 126 -3.95 -21.04 -7.90
N LYS A 127 -4.08 -20.74 -6.61
CA LYS A 127 -4.30 -21.72 -5.55
C LYS A 127 -5.53 -21.35 -4.74
N PHE A 128 -6.40 -22.33 -4.51
CA PHE A 128 -7.51 -22.16 -3.57
C PHE A 128 -7.05 -22.46 -2.14
N HIS A 129 -7.41 -21.58 -1.22
CA HIS A 129 -7.11 -21.67 0.20
C HIS A 129 -8.41 -21.81 0.99
N ASP A 130 -8.64 -22.99 1.55
CA ASP A 130 -9.84 -23.30 2.34
C ASP A 130 -9.68 -22.91 3.83
N PHE A 131 -9.51 -21.62 4.10
CA PHE A 131 -9.31 -21.10 5.47
C PHE A 131 -10.63 -20.96 6.23
N GLN A 132 -11.08 -22.05 6.86
CA GLN A 132 -12.35 -22.14 7.60
C GLN A 132 -12.35 -21.46 9.00
N GLY A 133 -11.19 -21.04 9.52
CA GLY A 133 -11.06 -20.41 10.85
C GLY A 133 -10.52 -18.98 10.85
N GLY A 134 -10.48 -18.32 9.69
CA GLY A 134 -9.79 -17.04 9.51
C GLY A 134 -10.53 -16.11 8.54
N PRO A 135 -9.84 -15.44 7.59
CA PRO A 135 -10.42 -14.43 6.70
C PRO A 135 -11.47 -14.98 5.70
N GLY A 136 -11.83 -16.26 5.82
CA GLY A 136 -12.64 -17.03 4.88
C GLY A 136 -11.80 -17.67 3.77
N PRO A 137 -12.41 -18.53 2.95
CA PRO A 137 -11.76 -19.13 1.78
C PRO A 137 -11.45 -18.08 0.69
N PHE A 138 -10.34 -18.26 -0.01
CA PHE A 138 -9.90 -17.35 -1.07
C PHE A 138 -9.05 -18.05 -2.13
N TYR A 139 -8.93 -17.40 -3.29
CA TYR A 139 -7.99 -17.75 -4.35
C TYR A 139 -6.80 -16.80 -4.30
N ASP A 140 -5.59 -17.37 -4.31
CA ASP A 140 -4.32 -16.66 -4.41
C ASP A 140 -3.79 -16.79 -5.85
N TYR A 141 -3.57 -15.66 -6.51
CA TYR A 141 -3.13 -15.59 -7.90
C TYR A 141 -1.72 -15.04 -8.00
N LEU A 142 -0.90 -15.71 -8.82
CA LEU A 142 0.43 -15.28 -9.21
C LEU A 142 0.51 -15.18 -10.74
N VAL A 143 0.86 -14.00 -11.25
CA VAL A 143 1.05 -13.70 -12.67
C VAL A 143 2.53 -13.51 -12.90
N LEU A 144 3.20 -14.48 -13.51
CA LEU A 144 4.62 -14.38 -13.85
C LEU A 144 4.83 -13.44 -15.04
N SER A 145 6.00 -12.81 -15.04
CA SER A 145 6.54 -12.07 -16.18
C SER A 145 7.02 -13.02 -17.27
N GLU A 146 7.18 -12.49 -18.48
CA GLU A 146 7.68 -13.27 -19.62
C GLU A 146 9.08 -13.84 -19.36
N ASP A 147 9.92 -13.13 -18.61
CA ASP A 147 11.25 -13.62 -18.19
C ASP A 147 11.21 -14.46 -16.91
N GLU A 148 10.02 -14.64 -16.33
CA GLU A 148 9.74 -15.36 -15.09
C GLU A 148 10.47 -14.83 -13.85
N ARG A 149 11.11 -13.65 -13.91
CA ARG A 149 11.91 -13.10 -12.79
C ARG A 149 11.08 -12.31 -11.80
N ARG A 150 9.90 -11.85 -12.22
CA ARG A 150 8.98 -11.01 -11.46
C ARG A 150 7.56 -11.55 -11.53
N ALA A 151 6.72 -11.15 -10.60
CA ALA A 151 5.29 -11.47 -10.65
C ALA A 151 4.39 -10.39 -10.03
N LEU A 152 3.16 -10.32 -10.54
CA LEU A 152 2.07 -9.69 -9.80
C LEU A 152 1.38 -10.74 -8.94
N HIS A 153 0.97 -10.31 -7.75
CA HIS A 153 0.18 -11.11 -6.83
C HIS A 153 -1.13 -10.42 -6.47
N PHE A 154 -2.23 -11.17 -6.48
CA PHE A 154 -3.52 -10.69 -6.00
C PHE A 154 -4.36 -11.82 -5.41
N VAL A 155 -5.31 -11.45 -4.55
CA VAL A 155 -6.18 -12.39 -3.85
C VAL A 155 -7.64 -12.05 -4.12
N VAL A 156 -8.45 -13.07 -4.34
CA VAL A 156 -9.91 -12.96 -4.53
C VAL A 156 -10.60 -13.84 -3.50
N LYS A 157 -11.36 -13.26 -2.58
CA LYS A 157 -12.14 -14.06 -1.62
C LYS A 157 -13.25 -14.82 -2.35
N GLN A 158 -13.54 -16.04 -1.90
CA GLN A 158 -14.52 -16.91 -2.54
C GLN A 158 -15.91 -16.26 -2.71
N PRO A 159 -16.47 -15.50 -1.74
CA PRO A 159 -17.79 -14.87 -1.91
C PRO A 159 -17.90 -13.91 -3.10
N GLY A 160 -16.80 -13.28 -3.52
CA GLY A 160 -16.75 -12.41 -4.70
C GLY A 160 -16.04 -13.01 -5.91
N HIS A 161 -15.68 -14.30 -5.87
CA HIS A 161 -14.94 -14.92 -6.96
C HIS A 161 -15.87 -15.27 -8.12
N ASP A 162 -15.60 -14.72 -9.29
CA ASP A 162 -16.22 -15.08 -10.55
C ASP A 162 -15.13 -15.28 -11.61
N SER A 163 -15.14 -16.45 -12.27
CA SER A 163 -14.06 -16.83 -13.19
C SER A 163 -13.99 -15.94 -14.43
N ARG A 164 -15.13 -15.42 -14.90
CA ARG A 164 -15.17 -14.50 -16.05
C ARG A 164 -14.60 -13.14 -15.67
N THR A 165 -14.97 -12.63 -14.51
CA THR A 165 -14.48 -11.38 -13.95
C THR A 165 -12.98 -11.45 -13.71
N VAL A 166 -12.47 -12.56 -13.14
CA VAL A 166 -11.02 -12.78 -12.98
C VAL A 166 -10.32 -12.88 -14.33
N SER A 167 -10.88 -13.58 -15.31
CA SER A 167 -10.30 -13.66 -16.66
C SER A 167 -10.17 -12.27 -17.29
N ALA A 168 -11.22 -11.45 -17.24
CA ALA A 168 -11.18 -10.09 -17.75
C ALA A 168 -10.16 -9.21 -17.01
N PHE A 169 -10.01 -9.40 -15.69
CA PHE A 169 -8.98 -8.71 -14.92
C PHE A 169 -7.57 -9.13 -15.35
N LEU A 170 -7.34 -10.43 -15.56
CA LEU A 170 -6.08 -10.96 -16.07
C LEU A 170 -5.74 -10.41 -17.47
N ASP A 171 -6.72 -10.37 -18.38
CA ASP A 171 -6.56 -9.77 -19.73
C ASP A 171 -6.08 -8.31 -19.64
N PHE A 172 -6.52 -7.58 -18.61
CA PHE A 172 -6.08 -6.21 -18.38
C PHE A 172 -4.68 -6.11 -17.73
N VAL A 173 -4.39 -6.91 -16.68
CA VAL A 173 -3.18 -6.75 -15.88
C VAL A 173 -1.93 -7.40 -16.47
N CYS A 174 -2.06 -8.57 -17.13
CA CYS A 174 -0.93 -9.30 -17.70
C CYS A 174 -0.06 -8.43 -18.62
N PRO A 175 -0.60 -7.73 -19.64
CA PRO A 175 0.21 -6.88 -20.53
C PRO A 175 0.74 -5.59 -19.88
N ARG A 176 0.40 -5.32 -18.61
CA ARG A 176 0.72 -4.09 -17.89
C ARG A 176 1.56 -4.32 -16.64
N MET A 177 2.07 -5.54 -16.44
CA MET A 177 2.67 -5.89 -15.16
C MET A 177 3.92 -5.09 -14.79
N GLU A 178 4.66 -4.60 -15.79
CA GLU A 178 5.86 -3.77 -15.58
C GLU A 178 5.55 -2.47 -14.83
N LEU A 179 4.29 -2.00 -14.79
CA LEU A 179 3.90 -0.84 -13.99
C LEU A 179 4.14 -1.05 -12.49
N ALA A 180 4.14 -2.27 -11.98
CA ALA A 180 4.52 -2.53 -10.59
C ALA A 180 6.04 -2.41 -10.35
N PHE A 181 6.86 -2.35 -11.40
CA PHE A 181 8.31 -2.46 -11.34
C PHE A 181 9.06 -1.28 -11.99
N ASP A 182 8.35 -0.27 -12.48
CA ASP A 182 8.91 0.90 -13.17
C ASP A 182 9.57 1.94 -12.24
N GLY A 183 9.71 1.62 -10.95
CA GLY A 183 10.30 2.48 -9.94
C GLY A 183 9.29 3.35 -9.18
N ARG A 184 8.05 3.49 -9.65
CA ARG A 184 6.99 4.15 -8.88
C ARG A 184 6.48 3.23 -7.76
N SER A 185 5.78 3.81 -6.78
CA SER A 185 5.19 3.03 -5.69
C SER A 185 3.88 2.35 -6.12
N HIS A 186 3.10 3.00 -6.98
CA HIS A 186 1.82 2.51 -7.47
C HIS A 186 1.40 3.22 -8.75
N HIS A 187 0.44 2.62 -9.46
CA HIS A 187 -0.31 3.25 -10.54
C HIS A 187 -1.79 2.93 -10.37
N LYS A 188 -2.64 3.95 -10.38
CA LYS A 188 -4.09 3.81 -10.51
C LYS A 188 -4.46 4.04 -11.97
N LEU A 189 -5.07 3.04 -12.60
CA LEU A 189 -5.46 3.11 -14.01
C LEU A 189 -6.96 2.88 -14.19
N PRO A 190 -7.65 3.67 -15.03
CA PRO A 190 -9.02 3.39 -15.40
C PRO A 190 -9.09 2.13 -16.26
N LEU A 191 -10.12 1.33 -16.04
CA LEU A 191 -10.47 0.20 -16.87
C LEU A 191 -11.22 0.69 -18.13
N PRO A 192 -10.97 0.11 -19.31
CA PRO A 192 -11.68 0.49 -20.53
C PRO A 192 -13.17 0.15 -20.47
N ALA A 193 -13.54 -0.83 -19.65
CA ALA A 193 -14.90 -1.16 -19.27
C ALA A 193 -14.89 -1.73 -17.85
N PRO A 194 -15.94 -1.55 -17.03
CA PRO A 194 -15.97 -2.10 -15.68
C PRO A 194 -15.77 -3.62 -15.67
N ILE A 195 -14.99 -4.10 -14.69
CA ILE A 195 -14.80 -5.52 -14.42
C ILE A 195 -15.53 -5.84 -13.12
N GLY A 196 -16.70 -6.45 -13.24
CA GLY A 196 -17.67 -6.49 -12.15
C GLY A 196 -18.13 -5.06 -11.82
N ARG A 197 -17.94 -4.64 -10.57
CA ARG A 197 -18.22 -3.25 -10.14
C ARG A 197 -17.02 -2.31 -10.24
N PHE A 198 -15.81 -2.84 -10.51
CA PHE A 198 -14.59 -2.04 -10.47
C PHE A 198 -14.39 -1.32 -11.80
N ASP A 199 -14.05 -0.04 -11.70
CA ASP A 199 -13.75 0.84 -12.83
C ASP A 199 -12.26 1.19 -12.92
N HIS A 200 -11.45 0.77 -11.95
CA HIS A 200 -10.01 1.02 -11.90
C HIS A 200 -9.21 -0.20 -11.44
N VAL A 201 -7.90 -0.16 -11.68
CA VAL A 201 -6.92 -1.10 -11.14
C VAL A 201 -5.78 -0.34 -10.48
N LEU A 202 -5.41 -0.78 -9.28
CA LEU A 202 -4.22 -0.32 -8.59
C LEU A 202 -3.08 -1.34 -8.77
N PHE A 203 -2.08 -0.97 -9.57
CA PHE A 203 -0.77 -1.65 -9.54
C PHE A 203 0.01 -1.13 -8.36
N ARG A 204 0.62 -2.03 -7.61
CA ARG A 204 1.39 -1.75 -6.40
C ARG A 204 2.77 -2.32 -6.57
N ALA A 205 3.77 -1.51 -6.30
CA ALA A 205 5.13 -1.96 -6.34
C ALA A 205 5.47 -2.88 -5.16
N PRO A 206 6.60 -3.60 -5.24
CA PRO A 206 7.02 -4.52 -4.18
C PRO A 206 7.13 -3.88 -2.79
N SER A 207 7.44 -2.57 -2.73
CA SER A 207 7.50 -1.82 -1.47
C SER A 207 6.16 -1.82 -0.72
N LEU A 208 5.06 -1.72 -1.45
CA LEU A 208 3.69 -1.81 -0.95
C LEU A 208 3.21 -3.25 -0.78
N CYS A 209 4.06 -4.25 -1.06
CA CYS A 209 3.72 -5.68 -1.00
C CYS A 209 4.64 -6.46 -0.03
N GLY A 210 5.26 -5.75 0.93
CA GLY A 210 6.14 -6.35 1.94
C GLY A 210 7.52 -6.75 1.41
N ASN A 211 7.90 -6.30 0.22
CA ASN A 211 9.19 -6.54 -0.43
C ASN A 211 9.59 -8.04 -0.48
N ARG A 212 8.59 -8.91 -0.74
CA ARG A 212 8.80 -10.37 -0.76
C ARG A 212 9.80 -10.76 -1.86
N TYR A 213 10.64 -11.76 -1.55
CA TYR A 213 11.61 -12.36 -2.47
C TYR A 213 12.50 -11.33 -3.18
N GLY A 214 13.11 -10.43 -2.40
CA GLY A 214 14.02 -9.41 -2.95
C GLY A 214 13.32 -8.32 -3.77
N GLY A 215 12.01 -8.15 -3.60
CA GLY A 215 11.24 -7.15 -4.34
C GLY A 215 10.82 -7.61 -5.74
N ARG A 216 10.68 -8.93 -5.96
CA ARG A 216 10.24 -9.48 -7.24
C ARG A 216 8.73 -9.65 -7.36
N ILE A 217 8.01 -9.44 -6.26
CA ILE A 217 6.55 -9.54 -6.24
C ILE A 217 5.94 -8.16 -6.02
N GLY A 218 5.28 -7.66 -7.06
CA GLY A 218 4.34 -6.55 -6.99
C GLY A 218 2.91 -7.05 -6.73
N GLY A 219 1.95 -6.15 -6.76
CA GLY A 219 0.55 -6.50 -6.60
C GLY A 219 -0.34 -5.76 -7.59
N ALA A 220 -1.49 -6.35 -7.89
CA ALA A 220 -2.57 -5.68 -8.61
C ALA A 220 -3.87 -5.89 -7.84
N VAL A 221 -4.74 -4.89 -7.75
CA VAL A 221 -6.03 -5.02 -7.08
C VAL A 221 -7.06 -4.21 -7.87
N PRO A 222 -8.22 -4.76 -8.22
CA PRO A 222 -9.29 -3.95 -8.79
C PRO A 222 -9.88 -3.06 -7.69
N ILE A 223 -10.03 -1.78 -8.00
CA ILE A 223 -10.50 -0.75 -7.08
C ILE A 223 -11.61 0.06 -7.74
N LEU A 224 -12.38 0.75 -6.91
CA LEU A 224 -13.28 1.81 -7.35
C LEU A 224 -12.51 3.13 -7.38
N ASP A 225 -12.89 4.04 -8.28
CA ASP A 225 -12.26 5.36 -8.43
C ASP A 225 -12.08 6.09 -7.09
N CYS A 226 -13.10 5.98 -6.23
CA CYS A 226 -13.14 6.68 -4.95
C CYS A 226 -12.18 6.14 -3.88
N GLU A 227 -11.55 4.97 -4.07
CA GLU A 227 -10.79 4.29 -3.02
C GLU A 227 -9.35 4.80 -2.87
N ILE A 228 -8.76 5.40 -3.93
CA ILE A 228 -7.38 5.89 -3.96
C ILE A 228 -7.30 7.20 -4.75
N CYS A 229 -6.57 8.20 -4.25
CA CYS A 229 -6.30 9.42 -5.03
C CYS A 229 -5.20 9.17 -6.06
N ASP A 230 -5.28 9.80 -7.24
CA ASP A 230 -4.30 9.61 -8.32
C ASP A 230 -2.88 10.03 -7.93
N ASP A 231 -2.78 11.04 -7.07
CA ASP A 231 -1.53 11.61 -6.57
C ASP A 231 -1.31 11.28 -5.08
N ASP A 232 -1.87 10.17 -4.57
CA ASP A 232 -1.54 9.74 -3.22
C ASP A 232 -0.04 9.43 -3.10
N THR A 233 0.56 9.76 -1.96
CA THR A 233 1.95 9.33 -1.69
C THR A 233 1.96 7.84 -1.34
N GLU A 234 3.13 7.19 -1.43
CA GLU A 234 3.27 5.79 -1.03
C GLU A 234 2.73 5.52 0.38
N THR A 235 2.97 6.43 1.33
CA THR A 235 2.48 6.32 2.71
C THR A 235 0.95 6.38 2.80
N LEU A 236 0.29 7.20 1.96
CA LEU A 236 -1.17 7.27 1.93
C LEU A 236 -1.76 5.98 1.34
N VAL A 237 -1.19 5.48 0.24
CA VAL A 237 -1.61 4.21 -0.35
C VAL A 237 -1.39 3.06 0.63
N GLU A 238 -0.23 2.98 1.29
CA GLU A 238 0.03 1.99 2.33
C GLU A 238 -1.03 2.08 3.45
N ALA A 239 -1.34 3.29 3.91
CA ALA A 239 -2.34 3.50 4.95
C ALA A 239 -3.75 3.00 4.58
N ARG A 240 -4.14 3.15 3.30
CA ARG A 240 -5.43 2.72 2.73
C ARG A 240 -5.48 1.24 2.34
N MET A 241 -4.33 0.62 2.09
CA MET A 241 -4.27 -0.79 1.68
C MET A 241 -3.98 -1.74 2.85
N GLN A 242 -3.18 -1.29 3.82
CA GLN A 242 -2.63 -2.14 4.89
C GLN A 242 -2.65 -1.47 6.28
N GLY A 243 -2.84 -0.16 6.32
CA GLY A 243 -2.77 0.61 7.55
C GLY A 243 -4.04 0.62 8.38
N ARG A 244 -4.17 1.67 9.19
CA ARG A 244 -5.30 1.81 10.12
C ARG A 244 -6.63 1.92 9.41
N ASP A 245 -6.67 2.38 8.18
CA ASP A 245 -7.88 2.51 7.37
C ASP A 245 -7.82 1.63 6.13
N ALA A 246 -7.21 0.45 6.30
CA ALA A 246 -7.11 -0.52 5.22
C ALA A 246 -8.50 -0.89 4.70
N MET A 247 -8.64 -1.00 3.38
CA MET A 247 -9.82 -1.59 2.77
C MET A 247 -10.15 -2.91 3.49
N PRO A 248 -11.41 -3.08 3.94
CA PRO A 248 -11.76 -4.12 4.90
C PRO A 248 -11.70 -5.53 4.31
N SER A 249 -11.71 -5.66 2.98
CA SER A 249 -11.76 -6.94 2.30
C SER A 249 -11.19 -6.85 0.89
N THR A 250 -10.55 -7.92 0.44
CA THR A 250 -10.20 -8.16 -0.97
C THR A 250 -11.31 -8.90 -1.72
N SER A 251 -12.53 -8.95 -1.17
CA SER A 251 -13.68 -9.50 -1.88
C SER A 251 -14.07 -8.58 -3.03
N TRP A 252 -14.44 -9.17 -4.16
CA TRP A 252 -14.75 -8.45 -5.40
C TRP A 252 -16.21 -8.00 -5.49
N ASP A 253 -17.01 -8.36 -4.49
CA ASP A 253 -18.39 -7.91 -4.25
C ASP A 253 -18.48 -6.86 -3.13
N ARG A 254 -17.35 -6.32 -2.65
CA ARG A 254 -17.31 -5.35 -1.54
C ARG A 254 -17.98 -4.03 -1.90
N GLU A 255 -18.55 -3.36 -0.91
CA GLU A 255 -19.00 -1.98 -1.04
C GLU A 255 -17.81 -1.01 -1.22
N PRO A 256 -18.02 0.13 -1.90
CA PRO A 256 -17.01 1.17 -2.02
C PRO A 256 -16.41 1.59 -0.68
N TYR A 257 -15.09 1.76 -0.65
CA TYR A 257 -14.37 2.24 0.53
C TYR A 257 -13.70 3.59 0.25
N PRO A 258 -14.45 4.70 0.22
CA PRO A 258 -13.96 5.96 -0.30
C PRO A 258 -12.84 6.55 0.58
N VAL A 259 -11.99 7.37 -0.04
CA VAL A 259 -10.98 8.18 0.64
C VAL A 259 -11.64 9.12 1.65
N ILE A 260 -11.29 8.96 2.93
CA ILE A 260 -11.72 9.84 4.02
C ILE A 260 -10.48 10.47 4.66
N ASP A 261 -10.13 11.67 4.17
CA ASP A 261 -9.07 12.48 4.74
C ASP A 261 -9.67 13.60 5.59
N LEU A 262 -9.34 13.65 6.89
CA LEU A 262 -9.93 14.62 7.81
C LEU A 262 -8.92 15.62 8.34
N LYS A 263 -9.37 16.86 8.49
CA LYS A 263 -8.70 17.95 9.21
C LYS A 263 -9.74 18.70 10.04
N PHE A 264 -9.48 18.95 11.31
CA PHE A 264 -10.50 19.55 12.18
C PHE A 264 -9.91 20.32 13.37
N ASP A 265 -10.63 21.33 13.83
CA ASP A 265 -10.41 22.03 15.10
C ASP A 265 -11.80 22.19 15.74
N LEU A 266 -12.16 21.25 16.62
CA LEU A 266 -13.43 21.22 17.32
C LEU A 266 -13.23 21.70 18.75
N ARG A 267 -14.08 22.62 19.20
CA ARG A 267 -14.03 23.22 20.55
C ARG A 267 -15.38 23.17 21.22
N SER A 268 -15.37 22.97 22.53
CA SER A 268 -16.57 23.00 23.37
C SER A 268 -16.24 23.60 24.73
N ALA A 269 -16.93 24.68 25.11
CA ALA A 269 -16.84 25.30 26.43
C ALA A 269 -17.15 24.32 27.57
N ASN A 270 -18.11 23.41 27.35
CA ASN A 270 -18.56 22.44 28.33
C ASN A 270 -17.83 21.08 28.21
N GLY A 271 -16.86 20.99 27.31
CA GLY A 271 -16.24 19.72 26.95
C GLY A 271 -17.12 18.84 26.07
N PHE A 272 -16.51 17.82 25.48
CA PHE A 272 -17.21 16.76 24.75
C PHE A 272 -17.37 15.53 25.64
N ALA A 273 -18.61 15.14 25.95
CA ALA A 273 -18.90 13.99 26.80
C ALA A 273 -18.28 12.68 26.26
N GLU A 274 -18.39 12.43 24.95
CA GLU A 274 -17.75 11.29 24.27
C GLU A 274 -16.22 11.25 24.40
N LEU A 275 -15.59 12.38 24.72
CA LEU A 275 -14.14 12.49 24.91
C LEU A 275 -13.76 12.63 26.39
N GLY A 276 -14.66 12.29 27.32
CA GLY A 276 -14.42 12.38 28.75
C GLY A 276 -14.26 13.83 29.24
N GLY A 277 -15.00 14.77 28.64
CA GLY A 277 -14.98 16.18 29.04
C GLY A 277 -13.84 17.00 28.43
N ARG A 278 -13.06 16.46 27.48
CA ARG A 278 -12.07 17.26 26.75
C ARG A 278 -12.75 18.41 26.02
N SER A 279 -12.22 19.62 26.18
CA SER A 279 -12.74 20.84 25.54
C SER A 279 -12.29 21.04 24.10
N SER A 280 -11.34 20.25 23.61
CA SER A 280 -10.88 20.34 22.23
C SER A 280 -10.48 19.00 21.63
N LEU A 281 -10.68 18.90 20.32
CA LEU A 281 -10.23 17.82 19.47
C LEU A 281 -9.69 18.44 18.17
N ARG A 282 -8.41 18.17 17.87
CA ARG A 282 -7.72 18.85 16.77
C ARG A 282 -6.85 17.91 15.95
N GLU A 283 -6.95 18.06 14.64
CA GLU A 283 -6.03 17.53 13.65
C GLU A 283 -5.62 18.67 12.71
N LYS A 284 -4.32 18.97 12.64
CA LYS A 284 -3.81 20.18 11.97
C LYS A 284 -3.63 19.99 10.46
N THR A 285 -3.45 18.76 10.03
CA THR A 285 -3.15 18.37 8.65
C THR A 285 -4.08 17.25 8.24
N PHE A 286 -4.43 17.14 6.97
CA PHE A 286 -5.21 16.00 6.49
C PHE A 286 -4.50 14.68 6.81
N LYS A 287 -5.23 13.78 7.46
CA LYS A 287 -4.81 12.40 7.71
C LYS A 287 -5.92 11.44 7.30
N VAL A 288 -5.51 10.22 6.96
CA VAL A 288 -6.43 9.13 6.64
C VAL A 288 -7.15 8.66 7.91
N TYR A 289 -8.47 8.56 7.85
CA TYR A 289 -9.31 8.13 8.96
C TYR A 289 -10.44 7.21 8.52
N ARG A 290 -10.80 6.28 9.41
CA ARG A 290 -11.99 5.44 9.26
C ARG A 290 -13.27 6.25 9.22
N ARG A 291 -14.28 5.68 8.55
CA ARG A 291 -15.66 6.15 8.56
C ARG A 291 -16.20 6.44 9.96
N SER A 292 -15.89 5.61 10.95
CA SER A 292 -16.33 5.82 12.33
C SER A 292 -15.78 7.11 12.96
N MET A 293 -14.60 7.57 12.54
CA MET A 293 -14.05 8.85 12.98
C MET A 293 -14.72 10.04 12.29
N LEU A 294 -15.08 9.90 11.01
CA LEU A 294 -15.88 10.89 10.28
C LEU A 294 -17.25 11.07 10.95
N GLU A 295 -17.97 9.98 11.21
CA GLU A 295 -19.28 10.01 11.87
C GLU A 295 -19.19 10.61 13.28
N ARG A 296 -18.14 10.27 14.02
CA ARG A 296 -17.84 10.89 15.31
C ARG A 296 -17.60 12.38 15.18
N GLY A 297 -16.79 12.79 14.20
CA GLY A 297 -16.48 14.19 13.93
C GLY A 297 -17.72 15.03 13.68
N ILE A 298 -18.66 14.52 12.87
CA ILE A 298 -19.95 15.18 12.58
C ILE A 298 -20.79 15.33 13.86
N ARG A 299 -20.90 14.27 14.69
CA ARG A 299 -21.61 14.33 15.97
C ARG A 299 -20.98 15.32 16.96
N LEU A 300 -19.66 15.40 16.99
CA LEU A 300 -18.96 16.36 17.84
C LEU A 300 -19.13 17.79 17.31
N LEU A 301 -19.12 17.98 16.00
CA LEU A 301 -19.27 19.29 15.36
C LEU A 301 -20.64 19.92 15.65
N SER A 302 -21.72 19.14 15.70
CA SER A 302 -23.06 19.67 16.03
C SER A 302 -23.18 20.20 17.46
N ALA A 303 -22.32 19.73 18.38
CA ALA A 303 -22.24 20.19 19.76
C ALA A 303 -21.09 21.19 20.00
N ALA A 304 -20.36 21.56 18.95
CA ALA A 304 -19.17 22.40 19.05
C ALA A 304 -19.49 23.90 18.97
N GLU A 305 -18.55 24.73 19.41
CA GLU A 305 -18.64 26.19 19.33
C GLU A 305 -18.63 26.68 17.88
N PRO A 306 -19.27 27.83 17.55
CA PRO A 306 -19.36 28.36 16.19
C PRO A 306 -18.03 28.56 15.46
N GLY A 307 -16.92 28.74 16.18
CA GLY A 307 -15.58 28.87 15.60
C GLY A 307 -14.93 27.54 15.19
N SER A 308 -15.57 26.40 15.49
CA SER A 308 -15.09 25.07 15.15
C SER A 308 -15.16 24.81 13.65
N ARG A 309 -14.26 23.97 13.15
CA ARG A 309 -14.19 23.60 11.74
C ARG A 309 -13.93 22.11 11.56
N PHE A 310 -14.58 21.52 10.57
CA PHE A 310 -14.37 20.15 10.16
C PHE A 310 -14.26 20.10 8.64
N GLU A 311 -13.12 19.65 8.13
CA GLU A 311 -12.81 19.57 6.71
C GLU A 311 -12.63 18.10 6.32
N ILE A 312 -13.33 17.70 5.26
CA ILE A 312 -13.29 16.37 4.65
C ILE A 312 -12.71 16.54 3.26
N ARG A 313 -11.65 15.79 2.95
CA ARG A 313 -11.06 15.74 1.61
C ARG A 313 -11.35 14.38 0.97
N ASN A 314 -11.88 14.41 -0.25
CA ASN A 314 -12.18 13.21 -1.03
C ASN A 314 -11.02 12.80 -1.95
N TYR A 315 -11.22 11.75 -2.73
CA TYR A 315 -10.23 11.19 -3.65
C TYR A 315 -9.84 12.14 -4.80
N ARG A 316 -10.71 13.09 -5.16
CA ARG A 316 -10.47 14.17 -6.14
C ARG A 316 -9.73 15.37 -5.54
N ARG A 317 -9.36 15.30 -4.25
CA ARG A 317 -8.76 16.38 -3.45
C ARG A 317 -9.65 17.61 -3.26
N GLU A 318 -10.94 17.48 -3.54
CA GLU A 318 -11.93 18.50 -3.18
C GLU A 318 -12.07 18.53 -1.66
N ILE A 319 -12.42 19.68 -1.10
CA ILE A 319 -12.59 19.85 0.35
C ILE A 319 -14.03 20.28 0.62
N LEU A 320 -14.75 19.47 1.39
CA LEU A 320 -16.00 19.83 2.01
C LEU A 320 -15.70 20.35 3.42
N ALA A 321 -15.94 21.65 3.63
CA ALA A 321 -15.78 22.30 4.92
C ALA A 321 -17.15 22.45 5.60
N LEU A 322 -17.24 22.04 6.86
CA LEU A 322 -18.44 22.12 7.68
C LEU A 322 -18.15 22.92 8.95
N ALA A 323 -19.03 23.86 9.25
CA ALA A 323 -19.18 24.52 10.54
C ALA A 323 -20.35 23.89 11.33
N PRO A 324 -20.49 24.16 12.64
CA PRO A 324 -21.60 23.63 13.42
C PRO A 324 -22.99 23.94 12.85
N ALA A 325 -23.16 25.13 12.26
CA ALA A 325 -24.42 25.57 11.66
C ALA A 325 -24.80 24.80 10.38
N ASP A 326 -23.83 24.14 9.74
CA ASP A 326 -24.06 23.38 8.50
C ASP A 326 -24.53 21.94 8.79
N VAL A 327 -24.45 21.49 10.05
CA VAL A 327 -24.81 20.12 10.41
C VAL A 327 -26.33 19.99 10.55
N ALA A 328 -26.92 19.33 9.57
CA ALA A 328 -28.35 19.05 9.46
C ALA A 328 -28.61 17.54 9.26
N PRO A 329 -29.86 17.05 9.38
CA PRO A 329 -30.18 15.63 9.21
C PRO A 329 -29.73 15.02 7.87
N GLN A 330 -29.69 15.82 6.80
CA GLN A 330 -29.26 15.39 5.47
C GLN A 330 -27.74 15.39 5.24
N THR A 331 -26.97 16.02 6.13
CA THR A 331 -25.51 16.18 5.98
C THR A 331 -24.76 14.85 5.76
N PRO A 332 -25.10 13.73 6.44
CA PRO A 332 -24.44 12.45 6.15
C PRO A 332 -24.59 11.99 4.69
N ALA A 333 -25.78 12.14 4.10
CA ALA A 333 -26.03 11.74 2.71
C ALA A 333 -25.31 12.67 1.71
N GLU A 334 -25.19 13.95 2.03
CA GLU A 334 -24.41 14.91 1.23
C GLU A 334 -22.92 14.58 1.27
N ILE A 335 -22.39 14.21 2.44
CA ILE A 335 -21.00 13.74 2.58
C ILE A 335 -20.79 12.46 1.78
N ASP A 336 -21.72 11.51 1.81
CA ASP A 336 -21.59 10.27 1.04
C ASP A 336 -21.54 10.53 -0.47
N ARG A 337 -22.41 11.41 -0.98
CA ARG A 337 -22.34 11.84 -2.39
C ARG A 337 -21.01 12.52 -2.71
N PHE A 338 -20.52 13.37 -1.81
CA PHE A 338 -19.24 14.04 -1.99
C PHE A 338 -18.05 13.05 -2.04
N LEU A 339 -18.07 12.02 -1.19
CA LEU A 339 -17.00 11.02 -1.08
C LEU A 339 -17.02 10.01 -2.24
N LEU A 340 -18.20 9.55 -2.64
CA LEU A 340 -18.38 8.57 -3.71
C LEU A 340 -18.34 9.20 -5.11
N GLY A 341 -18.58 10.52 -5.19
CA GLY A 341 -18.85 11.19 -6.45
C GLY A 341 -20.29 10.98 -6.92
N ASP A 342 -20.63 11.65 -8.03
CA ASP A 342 -21.88 11.37 -8.72
C ASP A 342 -21.76 9.99 -9.35
N VAL A 343 -22.24 8.97 -8.65
CA VAL A 343 -22.51 7.64 -9.21
C VAL A 343 -23.72 7.78 -10.14
N ALA A 344 -23.57 8.54 -11.21
CA ALA A 344 -24.60 8.78 -12.20
C ALA A 344 -24.73 7.51 -13.07
N GLY A 345 -25.60 6.59 -12.64
CA GLY A 345 -26.30 5.67 -13.54
C GLY A 345 -25.56 4.43 -14.07
N GLN A 346 -24.84 3.69 -13.23
CA GLN A 346 -24.22 2.41 -13.65
C GLN A 346 -24.68 1.16 -12.88
N HIS A 347 -25.78 1.26 -12.13
CA HIS A 347 -26.41 0.09 -11.50
C HIS A 347 -27.88 -0.01 -11.94
N ASP A 348 -28.08 -0.26 -13.23
CA ASP A 348 -29.29 -0.92 -13.75
C ASP A 348 -28.88 -2.24 -14.42
#